data_AF-A0A8J3ZM12-F1
#
_entry.id   AF-A0A8J3ZM12-F1
#
_cell.length_a   1.000
_cell.length_b   1.000
_cell.length_c   1.000
_cell.angle_alpha   90.00
_cell.angle_beta   90.00
_cell.angle_gamma   90.00
#
_symmetry.space_group_name_H-M   'P 1'
#
loop_
_entity.id
_entity.type
_entity.pdbx_description
1 polymer ?
#
loop_
_entity_poly.entity_id
_entity_poly.type
_entity_poly.pdbx_seq_one_letter_code
_entity_poly.pdbx_strand_id
1 'polypeptide(L)'
;MASRQYRRARADLGSSARRRLDLLPPGALQHAVLDHLRAYPDTDFSVAELANALRRPNSRSAISTACRHWVATGHAVQTQRSTNRYQAAPAVTNDAVPE
;
A
#
# COMPACT_ATOMS: atom_id res chain seq x y z
N MET A 1 12.42 -54.60 6.53
CA MET A 1 13.46 -53.56 6.31
C MET A 1 12.90 -52.45 5.43
N ALA A 2 12.31 -51.40 6.01
CA ALA A 2 11.68 -50.31 5.26
C ALA A 2 12.16 -48.97 5.82
N SER A 3 13.29 -48.46 5.31
CA SER A 3 13.87 -47.18 5.76
C SER A 3 14.35 -46.37 4.57
N ARG A 4 13.40 -45.85 3.77
CA ARG A 4 13.70 -44.93 2.65
C ARG A 4 12.83 -43.66 2.62
N GLN A 5 12.23 -43.28 3.75
CA GLN A 5 11.29 -42.15 3.79
C GLN A 5 11.83 -40.87 4.46
N TYR A 6 13.00 -40.89 5.10
CA TYR A 6 13.48 -39.73 5.88
C TYR A 6 14.21 -38.62 5.12
N ARG A 7 14.35 -38.68 3.79
CA ARG A 7 15.16 -37.71 3.03
C ARG A 7 14.40 -36.67 2.21
N ARG A 8 13.05 -36.65 2.25
CA ARG A 8 12.22 -35.73 1.43
C ARG A 8 11.68 -34.50 2.15
N ALA A 9 11.96 -34.30 3.44
CA ALA A 9 11.35 -33.23 4.23
C ALA A 9 12.08 -31.87 4.20
N ARG A 10 13.22 -31.73 3.49
CA ARG A 10 13.99 -30.47 3.48
C ARG A 10 13.74 -29.54 2.29
N ALA A 11 13.06 -29.99 1.24
CA ALA A 11 12.80 -29.17 0.05
C ALA A 11 11.53 -28.31 0.16
N ASP A 12 10.60 -28.64 1.07
CA ASP A 12 9.29 -27.97 1.17
C ASP A 12 9.29 -26.62 1.93
N LEU A 13 10.33 -26.37 2.74
CA LEU A 13 10.40 -25.16 3.56
C LEU A 13 10.82 -23.92 2.76
N GLY A 14 11.53 -24.08 1.63
CA GLY A 14 11.89 -22.96 0.74
C GLY A 14 10.73 -22.47 -0.14
N SER A 15 9.83 -23.38 -0.52
CA SER A 15 8.68 -23.09 -1.39
C SER A 15 7.50 -22.47 -0.65
N SER A 16 7.38 -22.74 0.66
CA SER A 16 6.31 -22.20 1.50
C SER A 16 6.57 -20.77 1.97
N ALA A 17 7.85 -20.37 2.11
CA ALA A 17 8.21 -19.00 2.43
C ALA A 17 8.01 -18.04 1.24
N ARG A 18 8.23 -18.52 0.00
CA ARG A 18 7.97 -17.72 -1.22
C ARG A 18 6.47 -17.54 -1.48
N ARG A 19 5.66 -18.59 -1.29
CA ARG A 19 4.19 -18.50 -1.44
C ARG A 19 3.50 -17.61 -0.39
N ARG A 20 4.09 -17.37 0.78
CA ARG A 20 3.55 -16.40 1.75
C ARG A 20 3.82 -14.94 1.35
N LEU A 21 4.78 -14.67 0.48
CA LEU A 21 4.95 -13.34 -0.11
C LEU A 21 3.89 -13.05 -1.20
N ASP A 22 3.33 -14.10 -1.82
CA ASP A 22 2.26 -14.01 -2.84
C ASP A 22 0.86 -13.78 -2.27
N LEU A 23 0.71 -13.73 -0.94
CA LEU A 23 -0.58 -13.54 -0.25
C LEU A 23 -0.77 -12.11 0.30
N LEU A 24 0.01 -11.14 -0.17
CA LEU A 24 -0.51 -9.77 -0.12
C LEU A 24 -1.55 -9.66 -1.24
N PRO A 25 -2.84 -9.44 -0.93
CA PRO A 25 -3.84 -9.29 -1.97
C PRO A 25 -3.41 -8.20 -2.95
N PRO A 26 -3.71 -8.35 -4.26
CA PRO A 26 -3.50 -7.27 -5.22
C PRO A 26 -4.25 -6.04 -4.69
N GLY A 27 -3.49 -5.00 -4.31
CA GLY A 27 -4.04 -3.80 -3.66
C GLY A 27 -3.77 -3.66 -2.16
N ALA A 28 -3.07 -4.59 -1.50
CA ALA A 28 -2.66 -4.43 -0.08
C ALA A 28 -1.78 -3.18 0.13
N LEU A 29 -0.86 -2.91 -0.81
CA LEU A 29 -0.07 -1.68 -0.81
C LEU A 29 -0.96 -0.45 -1.05
N GLN A 30 -1.94 -0.55 -1.95
CA GLN A 30 -2.84 0.57 -2.28
C GLN A 30 -3.72 0.92 -1.09
N HIS A 31 -4.25 -0.08 -0.39
CA HIS A 31 -4.98 0.10 0.86
C HIS A 31 -4.09 0.70 1.96
N ALA A 32 -2.86 0.21 2.12
CA ALA A 32 -1.94 0.77 3.11
C ALA A 32 -1.59 2.24 2.82
N VAL A 33 -1.42 2.61 1.54
CA VAL A 33 -1.24 4.01 1.14
C VAL A 33 -2.47 4.85 1.49
N LEU A 34 -3.66 4.37 1.18
CA LEU A 34 -4.91 5.09 1.46
C LEU A 34 -5.15 5.24 2.96
N ASP A 35 -4.94 4.18 3.73
CA ASP A 35 -5.05 4.17 5.19
C ASP A 35 -4.09 5.21 5.82
N HIS A 36 -2.85 5.25 5.34
CA HIS A 36 -1.88 6.24 5.80
C HIS A 36 -2.31 7.68 5.47
N LEU A 37 -2.78 7.94 4.24
CA LEU A 37 -3.28 9.27 3.88
C LEU A 37 -4.49 9.67 4.74
N ARG A 38 -5.40 8.73 5.05
CA ARG A 38 -6.57 8.98 5.90
C ARG A 38 -6.21 9.21 7.38
N ALA A 39 -5.16 8.57 7.87
CA ALA A 39 -4.66 8.78 9.23
C ALA A 39 -4.08 10.19 9.42
N TYR A 40 -3.64 10.83 8.33
CA TYR A 40 -3.03 12.16 8.32
C TYR A 40 -3.69 13.04 7.24
N PRO A 41 -4.97 13.39 7.40
CA PRO A 41 -5.76 14.01 6.34
C PRO A 41 -5.28 15.42 6.00
N ASP A 42 -4.62 16.13 6.93
CA ASP A 42 -4.10 17.49 6.74
C ASP A 42 -2.63 17.54 6.31
N THR A 43 -2.01 16.38 6.11
CA THR A 43 -0.58 16.30 5.76
C THR A 43 -0.41 15.85 4.32
N ASP A 44 0.40 16.59 3.58
CA ASP A 44 0.80 16.22 2.23
C ASP A 44 2.06 15.33 2.25
N PHE A 45 1.98 14.17 1.60
CA PHE A 45 3.09 13.23 1.50
C PHE A 45 3.57 13.09 0.06
N SER A 46 4.89 13.09 -0.10
CA SER A 46 5.52 12.64 -1.33
C SER A 46 5.54 11.10 -1.42
N VAL A 47 5.73 10.57 -2.63
CA VAL A 47 5.89 9.13 -2.86
C VAL A 47 7.04 8.53 -2.04
N ALA A 48 8.13 9.30 -1.83
CA ALA A 48 9.27 8.86 -1.04
C ALA A 48 8.95 8.79 0.46
N GLU A 49 8.23 9.79 0.99
CA GLU A 49 7.76 9.80 2.38
C GLU A 49 6.79 8.65 2.65
N LEU A 50 5.84 8.40 1.73
CA LEU A 50 4.94 7.24 1.81
C LEU A 50 5.71 5.91 1.77
N ALA A 51 6.72 5.80 0.91
CA ALA A 51 7.55 4.59 0.84
C ALA A 51 8.31 4.34 2.15
N ASN A 52 8.80 5.40 2.80
CA ASN A 52 9.48 5.30 4.08
C ASN A 52 8.51 4.98 5.22
N ALA A 53 7.36 5.67 5.28
CA ALA A 53 6.31 5.44 6.27
C ALA A 53 5.78 4.00 6.25
N LEU A 54 5.62 3.45 5.04
CA LEU A 54 5.21 2.06 4.84
C LEU A 54 6.35 1.04 4.95
N ARG A 55 7.57 1.48 5.31
CA ARG A 55 8.81 0.68 5.36
C ARG A 55 9.07 -0.13 4.08
N ARG A 56 8.71 0.43 2.93
CA ARG A 56 8.83 -0.17 1.58
C ARG A 56 9.54 0.78 0.61
N PRO A 57 10.85 1.05 0.84
CA PRO A 57 11.61 2.03 0.04
C PRO A 57 11.74 1.67 -1.45
N ASN A 58 11.65 0.38 -1.79
CA ASN A 58 11.78 -0.11 -3.17
C ASN A 58 10.45 -0.09 -3.95
N SER A 59 9.33 0.31 -3.34
CA SER A 59 7.99 0.25 -3.94
C SER A 59 7.50 1.60 -4.48
N ARG A 60 8.40 2.56 -4.75
CA ARG A 60 8.05 3.92 -5.19
C ARG A 60 7.15 3.95 -6.43
N SER A 61 7.44 3.14 -7.44
CA SER A 61 6.62 3.07 -8.66
C SER A 61 5.20 2.56 -8.37
N ALA A 62 5.08 1.51 -7.55
CA ALA A 62 3.78 0.96 -7.17
C ALA A 62 2.97 1.93 -6.29
N ILE A 63 3.64 2.69 -5.42
CA ILE A 63 3.02 3.76 -4.63
C ILE A 63 2.57 4.91 -5.54
N SER A 64 3.37 5.31 -6.52
CA SER A 64 2.96 6.34 -7.48
C SER A 64 1.72 5.92 -8.27
N THR A 65 1.66 4.67 -8.73
CA THR A 65 0.46 4.11 -9.38
C THR A 65 -0.73 4.08 -8.44
N ALA A 66 -0.53 3.71 -7.17
CA ALA A 66 -1.59 3.71 -6.14
C ALA A 66 -2.14 5.13 -5.90
N CYS A 67 -1.27 6.12 -5.72
CA CYS A 67 -1.68 7.52 -5.54
C CYS A 67 -2.47 8.03 -6.74
N ARG A 68 -2.01 7.76 -7.97
CA ARG A 68 -2.74 8.14 -9.19
C ARG A 68 -4.11 7.48 -9.27
N HIS A 69 -4.21 6.20 -8.92
CA HIS A 69 -5.49 5.50 -8.86
C HIS A 69 -6.43 6.16 -7.85
N TRP A 70 -5.96 6.45 -6.63
CA TRP A 70 -6.79 7.08 -5.60
C TRP A 70 -7.21 8.50 -5.95
N VAL A 71 -6.35 9.27 -6.63
CA VAL A 71 -6.70 10.57 -7.20
C VAL A 71 -7.79 10.43 -8.26
N ALA A 72 -7.67 9.46 -9.17
CA ALA A 72 -8.68 9.22 -10.21
C ALA A 72 -10.04 8.80 -9.63
N THR A 73 -10.05 8.05 -8.53
CA THR A 73 -11.28 7.62 -7.82
C THR A 73 -11.82 8.66 -6.82
N GLY A 74 -11.15 9.79 -6.65
CA GLY A 74 -11.57 10.85 -5.72
C GLY A 74 -11.32 10.56 -4.23
N HIS A 75 -10.49 9.56 -3.90
CA HIS A 75 -10.12 9.22 -2.52
C HIS A 75 -8.86 9.94 -2.03
N ALA A 76 -8.06 10.49 -2.94
CA ALA A 76 -6.89 11.31 -2.65
C ALA A 76 -6.89 12.55 -3.54
N VAL A 77 -6.18 13.60 -3.13
CA VAL A 77 -5.96 14.78 -3.96
C VAL A 77 -4.46 14.97 -4.15
N GLN A 78 -4.06 15.25 -5.39
CA GLN A 78 -2.71 15.72 -5.67
C GLN A 78 -2.65 17.22 -5.40
N THR A 79 -2.04 17.59 -4.27
CA THR A 79 -1.94 18.99 -3.82
C THR A 79 -0.88 19.76 -4.62
N GLN A 80 0.22 19.10 -4.99
CA GLN A 80 1.31 19.71 -5.76
C GLN A 80 1.77 18.79 -6.90
N ARG A 81 1.72 19.31 -8.13
CA ARG A 81 2.10 18.57 -9.34
C ARG A 81 3.61 18.45 -9.55
N SER A 82 4.36 19.50 -9.26
CA SER A 82 5.82 19.55 -9.44
C SER A 82 6.57 18.60 -8.51
N THR A 83 6.11 18.47 -7.28
CA THR A 83 6.70 17.63 -6.22
C THR A 83 5.96 16.32 -6.00
N ASN A 84 4.86 16.08 -6.74
CA ASN A 84 3.98 14.90 -6.59
C ASN A 84 3.59 14.66 -5.13
N ARG A 85 3.02 15.67 -4.49
CA ARG A 85 2.50 15.55 -3.12
C ARG A 85 1.02 15.22 -3.14
N TYR A 86 0.64 14.29 -2.27
CA TYR A 86 -0.68 13.73 -2.19
C TYR A 86 -1.20 13.85 -0.76
N GLN A 87 -2.50 14.10 -0.65
CA GLN A 87 -3.25 14.20 0.60
C GLN A 87 -4.48 13.30 0.48
N ALA A 88 -5.04 12.84 1.59
CA ALA A 88 -6.38 12.25 1.54
C ALA A 88 -7.35 13.27 0.96
N ALA A 89 -8.32 12.80 0.16
CA ALA A 89 -9.43 13.66 -0.17
C ALA A 89 -10.11 14.05 1.13
N PRO A 90 -10.49 15.34 1.32
CA PRO A 90 -11.31 15.69 2.46
C PRO A 90 -12.50 14.76 2.43
N ALA A 91 -12.72 14.03 3.52
CA ALA A 91 -14.01 13.38 3.70
C ALA A 91 -15.00 14.51 3.53
N VAL A 92 -15.78 14.47 2.46
CA VAL A 92 -16.89 15.41 2.31
C VAL A 92 -17.83 14.99 3.42
N THR A 93 -17.58 15.50 4.62
CA THR A 93 -18.50 15.43 5.72
C THR A 93 -19.66 16.25 5.20
N ASN A 94 -20.63 15.53 4.63
CA ASN A 94 -21.90 16.08 4.22
C ASN A 94 -22.69 16.42 5.51
N ASP A 95 -22.11 17.31 6.32
CA ASP A 95 -22.67 17.92 7.53
C ASP A 95 -22.73 19.45 7.37
N ALA A 96 -22.56 19.94 6.15
CA ALA A 96 -22.97 21.29 5.77
C ALA A 96 -24.30 21.20 5.02
N VAL A 97 -25.38 20.90 5.75
CA VAL A 97 -26.66 21.58 5.50
C VAL A 97 -26.96 22.43 6.72
N PRO A 98 -26.98 23.76 6.59
CA PRO A 98 -27.40 24.68 7.62
C PRO A 98 -28.94 24.69 7.70
N GLU A 99 -29.49 24.76 8.91
CA GLU A 99 -30.66 25.58 9.36
C GLU A 99 -31.06 25.17 10.78
#